data_AF-A0A0Q9D6Q0-F1
#
_entry.id   AF-A0A0Q9D6Q0-F1
#
_cell.length_a   1.000
_cell.length_b   1.000
_cell.length_c   1.000
_cell.angle_alpha   90.00
_cell.angle_beta   90.00
_cell.angle_gamma   90.00
#
_symmetry.space_group_name_H-M   'P 1'
#
loop_
_entity.id
_entity.type
_entity.pdbx_description
1 polymer ?
#
loop_
_entity_poly.entity_id
_entity_poly.type
_entity_poly.pdbx_seq_one_letter_code
_entity_poly.pdbx_strand_id
1 'polypeptide(L)'
;MTIATPSTPPEPAPSGLTLPALTERVEAVSALYARKFGIARDPDWFVLKLAEETGELTQAYLAASGRTRPRVASEGEVPDGGRAALAAEVADVLAHLLLLARSQGIDVERAVREKWFVWEGEVGGEVDVQAEVGRG
;
A
#
# COMPACT_ATOMS: atom_id res chain seq x y z
N MET A 1 -51.22 9.40 20.14
CA MET A 1 -50.68 9.73 18.80
C MET A 1 -49.16 9.77 18.96
N THR A 2 -48.50 8.64 18.70
CA THR A 2 -47.05 8.48 18.93
C THR A 2 -46.39 8.36 17.57
N ILE A 3 -45.67 9.39 17.18
CA ILE A 3 -44.86 9.41 15.95
C ILE A 3 -43.58 8.62 16.22
N ALA A 4 -43.44 7.47 15.54
CA ALA A 4 -42.21 6.69 15.54
C ALA A 4 -41.12 7.46 14.79
N THR A 5 -39.95 7.60 15.41
CA THR A 5 -38.75 8.16 14.78
C THR A 5 -38.34 7.25 13.61
N PRO A 6 -38.07 7.78 12.41
CA PRO A 6 -37.52 6.94 11.35
C PRO A 6 -36.11 6.49 11.78
N SER A 7 -35.90 5.17 11.82
CA SER A 7 -34.57 4.59 11.98
C SER A 7 -33.75 4.93 10.75
N THR A 8 -32.63 5.64 10.95
CA THR A 8 -31.60 5.81 9.93
C THR A 8 -31.18 4.42 9.43
N PRO A 9 -31.21 4.14 8.11
CA PRO A 9 -30.72 2.87 7.60
C PRO A 9 -29.24 2.71 7.97
N PRO A 10 -28.77 1.49 8.29
CA PRO A 10 -27.35 1.25 8.51
C PRO A 10 -26.58 1.73 7.28
N GLU A 11 -25.49 2.46 7.52
CA GLU A 11 -24.57 2.91 6.48
C GLU A 11 -24.19 1.70 5.60
N PRO A 12 -24.26 1.82 4.26
CA PRO A 12 -23.91 0.70 3.40
C PRO A 12 -22.45 0.32 3.68
N ALA A 13 -22.21 -0.96 4.00
CA ALA A 13 -20.85 -1.47 4.19
C ALA A 13 -19.98 -1.06 2.97
N PRO A 14 -18.75 -0.57 3.18
CA PRO A 14 -17.95 -0.02 2.09
C PRO A 14 -17.73 -1.09 1.02
N SER A 15 -17.97 -0.72 -0.23
CA SER A 15 -17.90 -1.59 -1.43
C SER A 15 -16.46 -1.94 -1.87
N GLY A 16 -15.50 -1.84 -0.96
CA GLY A 16 -14.08 -2.14 -1.17
C GLY A 16 -13.46 -2.88 0.01
N LEU A 17 -12.37 -3.58 -0.24
CA LEU A 17 -11.61 -4.27 0.79
C LEU A 17 -10.93 -3.24 1.70
N THR A 18 -11.25 -3.22 2.99
CA THR A 18 -10.61 -2.32 3.98
C THR A 18 -9.16 -2.74 4.25
N LEU A 19 -8.32 -1.83 4.77
CA LEU A 19 -6.94 -2.17 5.14
C LEU A 19 -6.85 -3.33 6.15
N PRO A 20 -7.67 -3.39 7.21
CA PRO A 20 -7.70 -4.56 8.10
C PRO A 20 -8.11 -5.85 7.38
N ALA A 21 -9.15 -5.79 6.52
CA ALA A 21 -9.60 -6.97 5.78
C ALA A 21 -8.56 -7.45 4.76
N LEU A 22 -7.84 -6.53 4.12
CA LEU A 22 -6.71 -6.84 3.24
C LEU A 22 -5.59 -7.51 4.02
N THR A 23 -5.21 -6.94 5.16
CA THR A 23 -4.13 -7.45 6.02
C THR A 23 -4.40 -8.90 6.44
N GLU A 24 -5.63 -9.22 6.88
CA GLU A 24 -5.97 -10.60 7.28
C GLU A 24 -5.97 -11.58 6.10
N ARG A 25 -6.39 -11.15 4.91
CA ARG A 25 -6.35 -12.01 3.70
C ARG A 25 -4.91 -12.26 3.24
N VAL A 26 -4.07 -11.24 3.26
CA VAL A 26 -2.64 -11.35 2.93
C VAL A 26 -1.94 -12.26 3.93
N GLU A 27 -2.19 -12.10 5.24
CA GLU A 27 -1.65 -13.00 6.27
C GLU A 27 -2.06 -14.44 6.03
N ALA A 28 -3.34 -14.72 5.74
CA ALA A 28 -3.80 -16.08 5.49
C ALA A 28 -3.07 -16.74 4.30
N VAL A 29 -2.85 -15.98 3.21
CA VAL A 29 -2.12 -16.44 2.03
C VAL A 29 -0.63 -16.64 2.34
N SER A 30 0.02 -15.66 2.98
CA SER A 30 1.43 -15.75 3.40
C SER A 30 1.67 -16.94 4.33
N ALA A 31 0.79 -17.17 5.29
CA ALA A 31 0.87 -18.29 6.22
C ALA A 31 0.69 -19.64 5.50
N LEU A 32 -0.22 -19.72 4.54
CA LEU A 32 -0.37 -20.90 3.69
C LEU A 32 0.89 -21.18 2.89
N TYR A 33 1.46 -20.15 2.26
CA TYR A 33 2.70 -20.26 1.49
C TYR A 33 3.86 -20.75 2.38
N ALA A 34 4.05 -20.12 3.55
CA ALA A 34 5.10 -20.51 4.49
C ALA A 34 4.97 -21.98 4.94
N ARG A 35 3.75 -22.44 5.27
CA ARG A 35 3.51 -23.85 5.59
C ARG A 35 3.81 -24.78 4.41
N LYS A 36 3.38 -24.40 3.20
CA LYS A 36 3.56 -25.21 2.00
C LYS A 36 5.04 -25.40 1.65
N PHE A 37 5.88 -24.40 1.90
CA PHE A 37 7.29 -24.40 1.51
C PHE A 37 8.27 -24.50 2.68
N GLY A 38 7.78 -24.73 3.91
CA GLY A 38 8.64 -24.92 5.09
C GLY A 38 9.41 -23.67 5.51
N ILE A 39 8.85 -22.48 5.27
CA ILE A 39 9.48 -21.19 5.59
C ILE A 39 9.20 -20.84 7.05
N ALA A 40 10.25 -20.61 7.83
CA ALA A 40 10.14 -20.00 9.15
C ALA A 40 9.95 -18.50 9.00
N ARG A 41 8.83 -17.97 9.51
CA ARG A 41 8.53 -16.52 9.54
C ARG A 41 8.84 -15.97 10.94
N ASP A 42 10.11 -16.00 11.31
CA ASP A 42 10.57 -15.38 12.55
C ASP A 42 10.47 -13.84 12.48
N PRO A 43 10.71 -13.10 13.58
CA PRO A 43 10.59 -11.64 13.56
C PRO A 43 11.46 -10.95 12.49
N ASP A 44 12.65 -11.47 12.23
CA ASP A 44 13.59 -10.89 11.26
C ASP A 44 13.14 -11.16 9.82
N TRP A 45 12.45 -12.28 9.58
CA TRP A 45 11.93 -12.66 8.27
C TRP A 45 11.07 -11.56 7.63
N PHE A 46 10.20 -10.91 8.40
CA PHE A 46 9.28 -9.89 7.85
C PHE A 46 10.02 -8.66 7.30
N VAL A 47 11.05 -8.19 8.02
CA VAL A 47 11.82 -7.02 7.56
C VAL A 47 12.77 -7.38 6.42
N LEU A 48 13.36 -8.58 6.44
CA LEU A 48 14.22 -9.07 5.36
C LEU A 48 13.44 -9.29 4.07
N LYS A 49 12.25 -9.89 4.13
CA LYS A 49 11.35 -10.02 2.98
C LYS A 49 10.92 -8.66 2.44
N LEU A 50 10.54 -7.71 3.30
CA LEU A 50 10.19 -6.36 2.84
C LEU A 50 11.36 -5.70 2.07
N ALA A 51 12.60 -5.90 2.52
CA ALA A 51 13.79 -5.40 1.82
C ALA A 51 13.98 -6.08 0.46
N GLU A 52 13.75 -7.40 0.37
CA GLU A 52 13.76 -8.16 -0.89
C GLU A 52 12.72 -7.62 -1.88
N GLU A 53 11.45 -7.52 -1.48
CA GLU A 53 10.36 -7.01 -2.35
C GLU A 53 10.63 -5.56 -2.80
N THR A 54 11.22 -4.73 -1.94
CA THR A 54 11.61 -3.36 -2.32
C THR A 54 12.70 -3.35 -3.39
N GLY A 55 13.63 -4.31 -3.33
CA GLY A 55 14.64 -4.53 -4.35
C GLY A 55 14.04 -4.98 -5.68
N GLU A 56 13.07 -5.88 -5.66
CA GLU A 56 12.34 -6.35 -6.85
C GLU A 56 11.50 -5.23 -7.46
N LEU A 57 10.78 -4.46 -6.64
CA LEU A 57 10.07 -3.24 -7.07
C LEU A 57 11.01 -2.24 -7.75
N THR A 58 12.20 -2.01 -7.19
CA THR A 58 13.19 -1.10 -7.78
C THR A 58 13.62 -1.59 -9.17
N GLN A 59 13.88 -2.89 -9.31
CA GLN A 59 14.23 -3.49 -10.61
C GLN A 59 13.09 -3.37 -11.62
N ALA A 60 11.86 -3.71 -11.23
CA ALA A 60 10.69 -3.61 -12.08
C ALA A 60 10.41 -2.17 -12.52
N TYR A 61 10.59 -1.20 -11.62
CA TYR A 61 10.46 0.22 -11.94
C TYR A 61 11.52 0.69 -12.94
N LEU A 62 12.79 0.31 -12.77
CA LEU A 62 13.86 0.63 -13.72
C LEU A 62 13.59 -0.01 -15.09
N ALA A 63 13.09 -1.25 -15.12
CA ALA A 63 12.74 -1.94 -16.35
C ALA A 63 11.57 -1.25 -17.08
N ALA A 64 10.49 -0.96 -16.36
CA ALA A 64 9.31 -0.30 -16.92
C ALA A 64 9.58 1.12 -17.43
N SER A 65 10.66 1.75 -16.95
CA SER A 65 11.08 3.10 -17.36
C SER A 65 12.20 3.10 -18.40
N GLY A 66 12.52 1.95 -19.01
CA GLY A 66 13.51 1.84 -20.07
C GLY A 66 14.96 2.01 -19.60
N ARG A 67 15.22 1.92 -18.29
CA ARG A 67 16.57 2.05 -17.69
C ARG A 67 17.29 0.71 -17.52
N THR A 68 16.77 -0.35 -18.12
CA THR A 68 17.41 -1.68 -18.20
C THR A 68 17.58 -2.12 -19.65
N ARG A 69 18.50 -3.06 -19.88
CA ARG A 69 18.63 -3.71 -21.19
C ARG A 69 17.29 -4.40 -21.54
N PRO A 70 16.80 -4.30 -22.79
CA PRO A 70 15.57 -4.99 -23.19
C PRO A 70 15.68 -6.48 -22.91
N ARG A 71 14.72 -7.05 -22.17
CA ARG A 71 14.58 -8.51 -22.06
C ARG A 71 14.03 -9.01 -23.40
N VAL A 72 14.58 -10.10 -23.92
CA VAL A 72 14.02 -10.78 -25.09
C VAL A 72 12.63 -11.26 -24.68
N ALA A 73 11.59 -10.70 -25.31
CA ALA A 73 10.22 -11.14 -25.06
C ALA A 73 10.10 -12.62 -25.43
N SER A 74 9.38 -13.39 -24.61
CA SER A 74 9.06 -14.77 -24.97
C SER A 74 8.10 -14.78 -26.16
N GLU A 75 8.19 -15.80 -27.03
CA GLU A 75 7.29 -15.93 -28.17
C GLU A 75 5.82 -15.91 -27.70
N GLY A 76 5.04 -14.93 -28.16
CA GLY A 76 3.62 -14.77 -27.83
C GLY A 76 3.29 -13.74 -26.75
N GLU A 77 4.28 -13.11 -26.12
CA GLU A 77 4.06 -12.06 -25.12
C GLU A 77 3.90 -10.68 -25.79
N VAL A 78 2.75 -10.03 -25.62
CA VAL A 78 2.58 -8.62 -26.02
C VAL A 78 3.29 -7.75 -24.98
N PRO A 79 4.30 -6.95 -25.36
CA PRO A 79 5.02 -6.14 -24.38
C PRO A 79 4.13 -5.02 -23.81
N ASP A 80 3.72 -5.12 -22.54
CA ASP A 80 3.02 -4.06 -21.79
C ASP A 80 4.01 -3.03 -21.18
N GLY A 81 5.18 -2.86 -21.79
CA GLY A 81 6.21 -1.94 -21.29
C GLY A 81 6.65 -2.19 -19.83
N GLY A 82 6.46 -3.40 -19.29
CA GLY A 82 6.79 -3.74 -17.90
C GLY A 82 5.77 -3.29 -16.85
N ARG A 83 4.60 -2.75 -17.24
CA ARG A 83 3.58 -2.25 -16.30
C ARG A 83 2.99 -3.35 -15.42
N ALA A 84 2.71 -4.52 -15.98
CA ALA A 84 2.23 -5.69 -15.22
C ALA A 84 3.24 -6.14 -14.14
N ALA A 85 4.53 -6.22 -14.48
CA ALA A 85 5.57 -6.57 -13.52
C ALA A 85 5.68 -5.54 -12.40
N LEU A 86 5.71 -4.24 -12.75
CA LEU A 86 5.70 -3.17 -11.76
C LEU A 86 4.49 -3.24 -10.82
N ALA A 87 3.30 -3.55 -11.34
CA ALA A 87 2.10 -3.68 -10.53
C ALA A 87 2.16 -4.86 -9.55
N ALA A 88 2.77 -6.00 -9.96
CA ALA A 88 3.00 -7.14 -9.09
C ALA A 88 3.92 -6.76 -7.91
N GLU A 89 5.06 -6.13 -8.20
CA GLU A 89 6.01 -5.76 -7.15
C GLU A 89 5.47 -4.69 -6.19
N VAL A 90 4.64 -3.75 -6.69
CA VAL A 90 3.93 -2.80 -5.82
C VAL A 90 3.00 -3.54 -4.86
N ALA A 91 2.31 -4.58 -5.33
CA ALA A 91 1.44 -5.39 -4.49
C ALA A 91 2.25 -6.19 -3.45
N ASP A 92 3.41 -6.74 -3.81
CA ASP A 92 4.25 -7.51 -2.89
C ASP A 92 4.88 -6.64 -1.80
N VAL A 93 5.34 -5.43 -2.14
CA VAL A 93 5.80 -4.45 -1.15
C VAL A 93 4.68 -4.04 -0.20
N LEU A 94 3.47 -3.76 -0.72
CA LEU A 94 2.32 -3.45 0.13
C LEU A 94 1.97 -4.61 1.05
N ALA A 95 1.92 -5.84 0.52
CA ALA A 95 1.62 -7.04 1.28
C ALA A 95 2.62 -7.24 2.43
N HIS A 96 3.93 -7.19 2.15
CA HIS A 96 4.95 -7.39 3.18
C HIS A 96 5.04 -6.25 4.19
N LEU A 97 4.69 -5.01 3.80
CA LEU A 97 4.55 -3.91 4.75
C LEU A 97 3.40 -4.18 5.74
N LEU A 98 2.25 -4.64 5.25
CA LEU A 98 1.10 -5.00 6.10
C LEU A 98 1.43 -6.19 7.02
N LEU A 99 2.12 -7.21 6.51
CA LEU A 99 2.58 -8.36 7.30
C LEU A 99 3.56 -7.93 8.41
N LEU A 100 4.52 -7.06 8.09
CA LEU A 100 5.44 -6.51 9.08
C LEU A 100 4.68 -5.72 10.15
N ALA A 101 3.82 -4.79 9.77
CA ALA A 101 3.01 -4.01 10.71
C ALA A 101 2.19 -4.93 11.65
N ARG A 102 1.53 -5.94 11.08
CA ARG A 102 0.76 -6.94 11.82
C ARG A 102 1.64 -7.73 12.80
N SER A 103 2.82 -8.18 12.37
CA SER A 103 3.76 -8.93 13.22
C SER A 103 4.21 -8.15 14.46
N GLN A 104 4.22 -6.81 14.37
CA GLN A 104 4.61 -5.91 15.44
C GLN A 104 3.42 -5.35 16.24
N GLY A 105 2.18 -5.75 15.90
CA GLY A 105 0.97 -5.23 16.53
C GLY A 105 0.67 -3.76 16.21
N ILE A 106 1.14 -3.27 15.06
CA ILE A 106 0.95 -1.88 14.62
C ILE A 106 -0.37 -1.77 13.84
N ASP A 107 -1.27 -0.90 14.33
CA ASP A 107 -2.39 -0.41 13.54
C ASP A 107 -1.86 0.62 12.52
N VAL A 108 -1.60 0.14 11.30
CA VAL A 108 -1.02 0.97 10.24
C VAL A 108 -1.91 2.13 9.82
N GLU A 109 -3.23 1.95 9.85
CA GLU A 109 -4.18 3.00 9.47
C GLU A 109 -4.12 4.14 10.50
N ARG A 110 -4.17 3.79 11.78
CA ARG A 110 -3.98 4.75 12.87
C ARG A 110 -2.61 5.42 12.81
N ALA A 111 -1.53 4.65 12.61
CA ALA A 111 -0.17 5.18 12.55
C ALA A 111 0.03 6.19 11.40
N VAL A 112 -0.60 5.95 10.24
CA VAL A 112 -0.59 6.90 9.12
C VAL A 112 -1.35 8.17 9.48
N ARG A 113 -2.56 8.06 10.07
CA ARG A 113 -3.35 9.23 10.49
C ARG A 113 -2.58 10.11 11.47
N GLU A 114 -2.01 9.51 12.51
CA GLU A 114 -1.25 10.22 13.55
C GLU A 114 0.02 10.89 13.01
N LYS A 115 0.69 10.28 12.02
CA LYS A 115 1.94 10.80 11.46
C LYS A 115 1.76 11.81 10.34
N TRP A 116 0.84 11.55 9.41
CA TRP A 116 0.72 12.26 8.15
C TRP A 116 -0.48 13.19 8.08
N PHE A 117 -1.63 12.81 8.66
CA PHE A 117 -2.86 13.60 8.47
C PHE A 117 -2.90 14.86 9.33
N VAL A 118 -1.95 15.02 10.27
CA VAL A 118 -1.71 16.28 10.97
C VAL A 118 -1.43 17.46 10.02
N TRP A 119 -0.98 17.17 8.78
CA TRP A 119 -0.70 18.16 7.75
C TRP A 119 -1.85 18.38 6.76
N GLU A 120 -2.99 17.66 6.85
CA GLU A 120 -4.09 17.76 5.86
C GLU A 120 -4.65 19.19 5.73
N GLY A 121 -4.65 19.96 6.82
CA GLY A 121 -5.08 21.37 6.80
C GLY A 121 -4.18 22.29 5.97
N GLU A 122 -2.93 21.90 5.71
CA GLU A 122 -1.96 22.67 4.92
C GLU A 122 -1.99 22.30 3.43
N VAL A 123 -2.59 21.16 3.06
CA VAL A 123 -2.67 20.65 1.67
C VAL A 123 -3.53 21.56 0.76
N GLY A 124 -4.27 22.53 1.33
CA GLY A 124 -5.05 23.53 0.60
C GLY A 124 -4.73 24.99 0.94
N GLY A 125 -3.65 25.26 1.69
CA GLY A 125 -3.24 26.62 2.03
C GLY A 125 -2.56 27.30 0.85
N GLU A 126 -3.31 28.09 0.09
CA GLU A 126 -2.73 29.03 -0.87
C GLU A 126 -1.78 29.97 -0.11
N VAL A 127 -0.49 29.94 -0.45
CA VAL A 127 0.48 30.88 0.09
C VAL A 127 0.11 32.26 -0.48
N ASP A 128 -0.53 33.10 0.33
CA ASP A 128 -0.85 34.47 -0.06
C ASP A 128 0.44 35.31 -0.13
N VAL A 129 1.07 35.32 -1.32
CA VAL A 129 2.22 36.17 -1.66
C VAL A 129 1.73 37.58 -2.04
N GLN A 130 1.01 38.25 -1.14
CA GLN A 130 0.63 39.66 -1.28
C GLN A 130 0.91 40.53 -0.04
N ALA A 131 1.48 39.98 1.05
CA ALA A 131 1.73 40.77 2.27
C ALA A 131 3.14 41.40 2.39
N GLU A 132 3.93 41.46 1.32
CA GLU A 132 5.29 42.06 1.35
C GLU A 132 5.55 43.10 0.25
N VAL A 133 4.51 43.81 -0.21
CA VAL A 133 4.66 45.02 -1.05
C VAL A 133 3.88 46.17 -0.41
N GLY A 134 4.35 46.63 0.74
CA GLY A 134 3.74 47.76 1.45
C GLY A 134 4.62 48.42 2.51
N ARG A 135 5.93 48.12 2.52
CA ARG A 135 6.93 48.83 3.32
C ARG A 135 8.13 49.14 2.43
N GLY A 136 7.93 50.07 1.51
CA GLY A 136 8.96 50.75 0.73
C GLY A 136 8.62 52.22 0.65
#